data_AF-A6TKY4-F1
#
_entry.id   AF-A6TKY4-F1
#
_cell.length_a   1.000
_cell.length_b   1.000
_cell.length_c   1.000
_cell.angle_alpha   90.00
_cell.angle_beta   90.00
_cell.angle_gamma   90.00
#
_symmetry.space_group_name_H-M   'P 1'
#
loop_
_entity.id
_entity.type
_entity.pdbx_description
1 polymer ?
#
loop_
_entity_poly.entity_id
_entity_poly.type
_entity_poly.pdbx_seq_one_letter_code
_entity_poly.pdbx_strand_id
1 'polypeptide(L)' 'MKMPRNAREKSQTGMNHVMMRGIDKRNIFVAEDNYDKFLHLIEKETRDRRQY' A
#
# COMPACT_ATOMS: atom_id res chain seq x y z
N MET A 1 19.98 -23.08 -6.68
CA MET A 1 20.22 -21.68 -7.10
C MET A 1 19.85 -20.78 -5.92
N LYS A 2 20.83 -20.13 -5.28
CA LYS A 2 20.55 -19.15 -4.20
C LYS A 2 20.11 -17.87 -4.89
N MET A 3 18.84 -17.46 -4.77
CA MET A 3 18.41 -16.12 -5.18
C MET A 3 18.60 -15.19 -3.98
N PRO A 4 19.73 -14.45 -3.88
CA PRO A 4 19.85 -13.43 -2.86
C PRO A 4 18.69 -12.45 -3.04
N ARG A 5 18.01 -12.11 -1.93
CA ARG A 5 17.00 -11.06 -1.95
C ARG A 5 17.73 -9.75 -2.24
N ASN A 6 17.61 -9.25 -3.47
CA ASN A 6 18.10 -7.92 -3.82
C ASN A 6 17.33 -6.87 -3.01
N ALA A 7 18.00 -5.78 -2.64
CA ALA A 7 17.33 -4.64 -2.02
C ALA A 7 16.28 -4.07 -2.98
N ARG A 8 15.17 -3.57 -2.44
CA ARG A 8 14.12 -2.93 -3.25
C ARG A 8 14.68 -1.68 -3.91
N GLU A 9 14.46 -1.54 -5.21
CA GLU A 9 14.76 -0.31 -5.94
C GLU A 9 13.95 0.85 -5.36
N LYS A 10 14.64 1.95 -5.03
CA LYS A 10 14.01 3.17 -4.54
C LYS A 10 13.67 4.06 -5.73
N SER A 11 12.47 4.64 -5.72
CA SER A 11 12.08 5.61 -6.73
C SER A 11 12.92 6.88 -6.61
N GLN A 12 13.49 7.34 -7.73
CA GLN A 12 14.26 8.59 -7.78
C GLN A 12 13.37 9.83 -7.67
N THR A 13 12.09 9.72 -8.02
CA THR A 13 11.13 10.84 -8.01
C THR A 13 10.47 11.06 -6.63
N GLY A 14 10.71 10.16 -5.68
CA GLY A 14 10.02 10.15 -4.39
C GLY A 14 8.56 9.65 -4.46
N MET A 15 8.03 9.40 -5.65
CA MET A 15 6.73 8.77 -5.86
C MET A 15 6.87 7.25 -5.84
N ASN A 16 6.19 6.60 -4.90
CA ASN A 16 6.23 5.15 -4.75
C ASN A 16 4.98 4.52 -5.36
N HIS A 17 5.16 3.51 -6.19
CA HIS A 17 4.06 2.64 -6.62
C HIS A 17 3.87 1.52 -5.60
N VAL A 18 2.68 1.43 -5.01
CA VAL A 18 2.32 0.40 -4.03
C VAL A 18 1.26 -0.49 -4.66
N MET A 19 1.60 -1.78 -4.83
CA MET A 19 0.68 -2.80 -5.32
C MET A 19 0.24 -3.66 -4.14
N MET A 20 -1.07 -3.84 -3.98
CA MET A 20 -1.65 -4.69 -2.93
C MET A 20 -2.37 -5.87 -3.56
N ARG A 21 -2.40 -7.00 -2.86
CA ARG A 21 -3.13 -8.21 -3.25
C ARG A 21 -3.71 -8.87 -2.01
N GLY A 22 -4.91 -9.45 -2.14
CA GLY A 22 -5.49 -10.25 -1.08
C GLY A 22 -4.72 -11.56 -0.90
N ILE A 23 -4.74 -12.06 0.32
CA ILE A 23 -4.18 -13.37 0.66
C ILE A 23 -4.88 -14.43 -0.19
N ASP A 24 -4.12 -15.41 -0.67
CA ASP A 24 -4.62 -16.50 -1.54
C ASP A 24 -5.37 -16.01 -2.79
N LYS A 25 -4.95 -14.86 -3.34
CA LYS A 25 -5.56 -14.24 -4.52
C LYS A 25 -7.01 -13.80 -4.33
N ARG A 26 -7.50 -13.76 -3.08
CA ARG A 26 -8.85 -13.29 -2.78
C ARG A 26 -8.96 -11.78 -3.02
N ASN A 27 -10.20 -11.31 -3.12
CA ASN A 27 -10.45 -9.87 -3.13
C ASN A 27 -9.92 -9.25 -1.83
N ILE A 28 -9.25 -8.10 -1.93
CA ILE A 28 -8.71 -7.36 -0.78
C ILE A 28 -9.86 -6.78 0.04
N PHE A 29 -10.96 -6.43 -0.63
CA PHE A 29 -12.14 -5.86 0.00
C PHE A 29 -13.29 -6.85 -0.14
N VAL A 30 -13.92 -7.16 0.99
CA VAL A 30 -15.07 -8.10 1.03
C VAL A 30 -16.33 -7.41 0.51
N ALA A 31 -16.47 -6.11 0.77
CA ALA A 31 -17.50 -5.24 0.23
C ALA A 31 -16.94 -3.85 -0.12
N GLU A 32 -17.69 -3.08 -0.92
CA GLU A 32 -17.31 -1.72 -1.34
C GLU A 32 -17.09 -0.78 -0.15
N ASP A 33 -17.87 -0.94 0.92
CA ASP A 33 -17.72 -0.13 2.14
C ASP A 33 -16.35 -0.30 2.81
N ASN A 34 -15.70 -1.45 2.64
CA ASN A 34 -14.35 -1.69 3.16
C ASN A 34 -13.29 -0.94 2.35
N TYR A 35 -13.50 -0.82 1.04
CA TYR A 35 -12.65 -0.04 0.15
C TYR A 35 -12.70 1.44 0.53
N ASP A 36 -13.90 1.98 0.73
CA ASP A 36 -14.09 3.39 1.10
C ASP A 36 -13.47 3.70 2.46
N LYS A 37 -13.72 2.84 3.47
CA LYS A 37 -13.11 2.96 4.79
C LYS A 37 -11.59 2.92 4.72
N PHE A 38 -11.03 2.03 3.89
CA PHE A 38 -9.60 1.91 3.70
C PHE A 38 -9.00 3.21 3.13
N LEU A 39 -9.59 3.76 2.07
CA LEU A 39 -9.12 5.02 1.49
C LEU A 39 -9.21 6.18 2.49
N HIS A 40 -10.32 6.28 3.23
CA HIS A 40 -10.49 7.31 4.24
C HIS A 40 -9.42 7.24 5.34
N LEU A 41 -9.09 6.03 5.81
CA LEU A 41 -8.02 5.84 6.80
C LEU A 41 -6.65 6.23 6.25
N ILE A 42 -6.33 5.87 5.00
CA ILE A 42 -5.05 6.27 4.37
C ILE A 42 -4.97 7.80 4.25
N GLU A 43 -6.05 8.46 3.83
CA GLU A 43 -6.08 9.92 3.74
C GLU A 43 -5.89 10.57 5.12
N LYS A 44 -6.63 10.10 6.13
CA LYS A 44 -6.52 10.61 7.50
C LYS A 44 -5.09 10.48 8.05
N GLU A 45 -4.50 9.29 7.99
CA GLU A 45 -3.17 9.02 8.52
C GLU A 45 -2.05 9.78 7.77
N THR A 46 -2.20 9.97 6.45
CA THR A 46 -1.23 10.73 5.66
C THR A 46 -1.39 12.25 5.83
N ARG A 47 -2.57 12.72 6.23
CA ARG A 47 -2.81 14.12 6.56
C ARG A 47 -2.27 14.44 7.95
N ASP A 48 -2.52 13.58 8.93
CA ASP A 48 -2.03 13.77 10.30
C ASP A 48 -0.49 13.75 10.35
N ARG A 49 0.17 12.87 9.59
CA ARG A 49 1.63 12.87 9.45
C ARG A 49 2.24 14.08 8.74
N ARG A 50 1.46 14.85 7.98
CA ARG A 50 1.92 16.09 7.33
C ARG A 50 1.83 17.31 8.26
N GLN A 51 1.20 17.16 9.44
CA GLN A 51 1.03 18.23 10.43
C GLN A 51 2.07 18.19 11.57
N TYR A 52 3.06 17.29 11.47
CA TYR A 52 4.25 17.20 12.32
C TYR A 52 5.50 17.47 11.48
#